data_AF-A0AAV0E3X1-F1
#
_entry.id   AF-A0AAV0E3X1-F1
#
_cell.length_a   1.000
_cell.length_b   1.000
_cell.length_c   1.000
_cell.angle_alpha   90.00
_cell.angle_beta   90.00
_cell.angle_gamma   90.00
#
_symmetry.space_group_name_H-M   'P 1'
#
loop_
_entity.id
_entity.type
_entity.pdbx_description
1 polymer ?
#
loop_
_entity_poly.entity_id
_entity_poly.type
_entity_poly.pdbx_seq_one_letter_code
_entity_poly.pdbx_strand_id
1 'polypeptide(L)'
;MDVSSEYVLKLRHEIEEQCAEVFPTPAHRERVKSCLSELSEMSNSFKKALNVGMEQLVGTVMPRIRPLLDSVATISYELSEYEYAENEVNDPWVQRLLHSVEGNVAWLQSLMTTNNYDSFVHLVIDFLVKRLEAIMLQKRFSQLGGLQLDRDVRALVSYFSGMTQRTVRDKFARLTQMATILNLEKVSEILDFWGENSGPMTWRLTPGEVRRVLGLRVDFKPEAIAALKL
;
A
#
# COMPACT_ATOMS: atom_id res chain seq x y z
N MET A 1 -6.69 21.54 -9.66
CA MET A 1 -7.54 20.37 -10.02
C MET A 1 -8.28 19.84 -8.82
N ASP A 2 -7.58 19.43 -7.74
CA ASP A 2 -8.21 18.98 -6.47
C ASP A 2 -9.21 20.01 -5.91
N VAL A 3 -8.73 21.21 -5.54
CA VAL A 3 -9.58 22.31 -5.03
C VAL A 3 -10.67 22.72 -6.04
N SER A 4 -10.32 22.77 -7.33
CA SER A 4 -11.27 23.12 -8.40
C SER A 4 -12.42 22.12 -8.50
N SER A 5 -12.13 20.81 -8.37
CA SER A 5 -13.14 19.74 -8.39
C SER A 5 -14.12 19.88 -7.23
N GLU A 6 -13.64 20.25 -6.05
CA GLU A 6 -14.46 20.51 -4.88
C GLU A 6 -15.33 21.76 -5.05
N TYR A 7 -14.75 22.86 -5.55
CA TYR A 7 -15.46 24.12 -5.75
C TYR A 7 -16.55 24.02 -6.82
N VAL A 8 -16.34 23.25 -7.88
CA VAL A 8 -17.38 23.01 -8.88
C VAL A 8 -18.60 22.30 -8.27
N LEU A 9 -18.39 21.37 -7.33
CA LEU A 9 -19.50 20.70 -6.63
C LEU A 9 -20.18 21.63 -5.63
N LYS A 10 -19.43 22.46 -4.90
CA LYS A 10 -20.00 23.49 -4.00
C LYS A 10 -20.86 24.48 -4.77
N LEU A 11 -20.33 25.01 -5.88
CA LEU A 11 -21.06 25.92 -6.76
C LEU A 11 -22.34 25.29 -7.30
N ARG A 12 -22.27 24.03 -7.75
CA ARG A 12 -23.47 23.28 -8.17
C ARG A 12 -24.51 23.25 -7.05
N HIS A 13 -24.11 22.86 -5.84
CA HIS A 13 -25.02 22.73 -4.72
C HIS A 13 -25.69 24.06 -4.35
N GLU A 14 -24.91 25.13 -4.29
CA GLU A 14 -25.40 26.48 -3.99
C GLU A 14 -26.38 26.98 -5.05
N ILE A 15 -26.13 26.70 -6.35
CA ILE A 15 -27.07 27.03 -7.42
C ILE A 15 -28.36 26.18 -7.30
N GLU A 16 -28.25 24.89 -6.97
CA GLU A 16 -29.43 24.03 -6.76
C GLU A 16 -30.31 24.54 -5.61
N GLU A 17 -29.70 24.99 -4.51
CA GLU A 17 -30.39 25.56 -3.35
C GLU A 17 -31.09 26.88 -3.71
N GLN A 18 -30.39 27.83 -4.33
CA GLN A 18 -30.98 29.10 -4.77
C GLN A 18 -32.09 28.89 -5.81
N CYS A 19 -31.96 27.89 -6.69
CA CYS A 19 -33.01 27.56 -7.66
C CYS A 19 -34.28 27.03 -7.01
N ALA A 20 -34.19 26.38 -5.85
CA ALA A 20 -35.36 25.96 -5.09
C ALA A 20 -36.18 27.17 -4.58
N GLU A 21 -35.50 28.26 -4.22
CA GLU A 21 -36.12 29.50 -3.77
C GLU A 21 -36.68 30.34 -4.92
N VAL A 22 -35.94 30.46 -6.03
CA VAL A 22 -36.30 31.33 -7.17
C VAL A 22 -37.36 30.72 -8.08
N PHE A 23 -37.35 29.39 -8.27
CA PHE A 23 -38.26 28.71 -9.19
C PHE A 23 -39.30 27.88 -8.44
N PRO A 24 -40.56 28.37 -8.29
CA PRO A 24 -41.61 27.64 -7.60
C PRO A 24 -42.10 26.40 -8.38
N THR A 25 -41.96 26.41 -9.71
CA THR A 25 -42.42 25.31 -10.58
C THR A 25 -41.40 24.16 -10.65
N PRO A 26 -41.80 22.90 -10.37
CA PRO A 26 -40.90 21.75 -10.43
C PRO A 26 -40.19 21.54 -11.78
N ALA A 27 -40.91 21.76 -12.89
CA ALA A 27 -40.35 21.58 -14.23
C ALA A 27 -39.18 22.52 -14.56
N HIS A 28 -39.17 23.74 -14.00
CA HIS A 28 -38.06 24.68 -14.17
C HIS A 28 -36.84 24.25 -13.35
N ARG A 29 -37.05 23.71 -12.14
CA ARG A 29 -35.98 23.17 -11.29
C ARG A 29 -35.29 21.97 -11.94
N GLU A 30 -36.05 21.06 -12.55
CA GLU A 30 -35.47 19.90 -13.25
C GLU A 30 -34.65 20.31 -14.48
N ARG A 31 -35.06 21.36 -15.21
CA ARG A 31 -34.25 21.90 -16.32
C ARG A 31 -32.91 22.44 -15.84
N VAL A 32 -32.90 23.21 -14.75
CA VAL A 32 -31.65 23.73 -14.18
C VAL A 32 -30.77 22.59 -13.69
N LYS A 33 -31.35 21.61 -12.98
CA LYS A 33 -30.62 20.42 -12.51
C LYS A 33 -29.98 19.64 -13.67
N SER A 34 -30.66 19.55 -14.81
CA SER A 34 -30.10 18.96 -16.03
C SER A 34 -28.94 19.77 -16.61
N CYS A 35 -28.93 21.11 -16.50
CA CYS A 35 -27.77 21.90 -16.90
C CYS A 35 -26.60 21.75 -15.91
N LEU A 36 -26.90 21.60 -14.63
CA LEU A 36 -25.90 21.44 -13.57
C LEU A 36 -25.26 20.04 -13.54
N SER A 37 -25.81 19.06 -14.26
CA SER A 37 -25.16 17.74 -14.38
C SER A 37 -23.80 17.85 -15.07
N GLU A 38 -23.63 18.76 -16.03
CA GLU A 38 -22.36 19.03 -16.71
C GLU A 38 -21.26 19.50 -15.73
N LEU A 39 -21.62 20.23 -14.68
CA LEU A 39 -20.67 20.60 -13.61
C LEU A 39 -20.18 19.37 -12.84
N SER A 40 -21.05 18.38 -12.63
CA SER A 40 -20.66 17.13 -11.98
C SER A 40 -19.70 16.32 -12.86
N GLU A 41 -19.96 16.29 -14.16
CA GLU A 41 -19.06 15.67 -15.15
C GLU A 41 -17.70 16.39 -15.23
N MET A 42 -17.70 17.72 -15.17
CA MET A 42 -16.47 18.52 -15.09
C MET A 42 -15.67 18.20 -13.83
N SER A 43 -16.33 18.09 -12.67
CA SER A 43 -15.68 17.69 -11.42
C SER A 43 -15.04 16.30 -11.52
N ASN A 44 -15.74 15.34 -12.15
CA ASN A 44 -15.18 14.01 -12.41
C ASN A 44 -13.99 14.05 -13.37
N SER A 45 -14.04 14.91 -14.38
CA SER A 45 -12.95 15.13 -15.33
C SER A 45 -11.70 15.69 -14.64
N PHE A 46 -11.87 16.65 -13.71
CA PHE A 46 -10.76 17.14 -12.88
C PHE A 46 -10.16 16.05 -12.00
N LYS A 47 -10.98 15.21 -11.35
CA LYS A 47 -10.48 14.09 -10.54
C LYS A 47 -9.70 13.09 -11.39
N LYS A 48 -10.19 12.77 -12.60
CA LYS A 48 -9.50 11.88 -13.52
C LYS A 48 -8.16 12.47 -13.97
N ALA A 49 -8.14 13.73 -14.38
CA ALA A 49 -6.91 14.42 -14.78
C ALA A 49 -5.88 14.49 -13.64
N LEU A 50 -6.35 14.75 -12.41
CA LEU A 50 -5.54 14.73 -11.20
C LEU A 50 -4.91 13.35 -10.96
N ASN A 51 -5.69 12.28 -11.02
CA ASN A 51 -5.18 10.92 -10.82
C ASN A 51 -4.12 10.55 -11.87
N VAL A 52 -4.36 10.88 -13.14
CA VAL A 52 -3.37 10.67 -14.21
C VAL A 52 -2.09 11.46 -13.94
N GLY A 53 -2.20 12.72 -13.54
CA GLY A 53 -1.05 13.55 -13.19
C GLY A 53 -0.27 13.00 -11.99
N MET A 54 -0.97 12.45 -10.98
CA MET A 54 -0.34 11.81 -9.82
C MET A 54 0.42 10.54 -10.20
N GLU A 55 -0.18 9.67 -11.01
CA GLU A 55 0.49 8.47 -11.53
C GLU A 55 1.74 8.82 -12.35
N GLN A 56 1.64 9.86 -13.19
CA GLN A 56 2.79 10.36 -13.95
C GLN A 56 3.89 10.89 -13.02
N LEU A 57 3.54 11.67 -11.99
CA LEU A 57 4.50 12.18 -11.02
C LEU A 57 5.22 11.04 -10.31
N VAL A 58 4.48 10.02 -9.82
CA VAL A 58 5.07 8.80 -9.24
C VAL A 58 5.99 8.12 -10.25
N GLY A 59 5.59 8.03 -11.52
CA GLY A 59 6.39 7.50 -12.62
C GLY A 59 7.72 8.23 -12.85
N THR A 60 7.84 9.50 -12.43
CA THR A 60 9.11 10.26 -12.47
C THR A 60 9.96 10.07 -11.22
N VAL A 61 9.35 9.83 -10.07
CA VAL A 61 10.02 9.69 -8.77
C VAL A 61 10.55 8.27 -8.58
N MET A 62 9.74 7.25 -8.87
CA MET A 62 10.08 5.84 -8.62
C MET A 62 11.34 5.33 -9.33
N PRO A 63 11.68 5.75 -10.56
CA PRO A 63 12.95 5.36 -11.19
C PRO A 63 14.20 5.73 -10.38
N ARG A 64 14.13 6.75 -9.52
CA ARG A 64 15.26 7.16 -8.66
C ARG A 64 15.44 6.26 -7.45
N ILE A 65 14.35 5.67 -6.95
CA ILE A 65 14.32 4.78 -5.79
C ILE A 65 14.56 3.33 -6.20
N ARG A 66 14.21 2.98 -7.45
CA ARG A 66 14.27 1.62 -7.98
C ARG A 66 15.62 0.92 -7.85
N PRO A 67 16.79 1.54 -8.10
CA PRO A 67 18.08 0.87 -7.93
C PRO A 67 18.31 0.36 -6.50
N LEU A 68 17.84 1.12 -5.51
CA LEU A 68 17.95 0.73 -4.11
C LEU A 68 16.99 -0.42 -3.77
N LEU A 69 15.76 -0.39 -4.28
CA LEU A 69 14.84 -1.53 -4.16
C LEU A 69 15.42 -2.78 -4.80
N ASP A 70 16.03 -2.66 -5.97
CA ASP A 70 16.62 -3.79 -6.69
C ASP A 70 17.83 -4.37 -5.93
N SER A 71 18.56 -3.54 -5.16
CA SER A 71 19.62 -4.02 -4.25
C SER A 71 19.10 -4.90 -3.12
N VAL A 72 17.83 -4.78 -2.73
CA VAL A 72 17.23 -5.66 -1.70
C VAL A 72 17.27 -7.12 -2.16
N ALA A 73 17.28 -7.38 -3.48
CA ALA A 73 17.38 -8.74 -4.01
C ALA A 73 18.65 -9.47 -3.54
N THR A 74 19.76 -8.76 -3.29
CA THR A 74 21.05 -9.36 -2.89
C THR A 74 21.16 -9.65 -1.39
N ILE A 75 20.19 -9.19 -0.58
CA ILE A 75 20.23 -9.33 0.88
C ILE A 75 19.69 -10.70 1.30
N SER A 76 20.46 -11.44 2.09
CA SER A 76 20.04 -12.76 2.58
C SER A 76 18.96 -12.64 3.66
N TYR A 77 18.01 -13.57 3.64
CA TYR A 77 17.12 -13.87 4.76
C TYR A 77 17.31 -15.31 5.27
N GLU A 78 18.33 -16.00 4.78
CA GLU A 78 18.83 -17.24 5.40
C GLU A 78 19.87 -16.81 6.44
N LEU A 79 19.38 -16.41 7.61
CA LEU A 79 20.21 -15.79 8.66
C LEU A 79 20.56 -16.79 9.76
N SER A 80 21.81 -16.71 10.20
CA SER A 80 22.30 -17.22 11.49
C SER A 80 22.01 -16.23 12.64
N GLU A 81 22.21 -16.67 13.88
CA GLU A 81 22.07 -15.79 15.06
C GLU A 81 23.02 -14.60 15.01
N TYR A 82 24.26 -14.80 14.55
CA TYR A 82 25.25 -13.74 14.41
C TYR A 82 24.81 -12.69 13.38
N GLU A 83 24.40 -13.12 12.18
CA GLU A 83 23.94 -12.20 11.12
C GLU A 83 22.65 -11.48 11.51
N TYR A 84 21.73 -12.16 12.21
CA TYR A 84 20.52 -11.54 12.74
C TYR A 84 20.87 -10.45 13.77
N ALA A 85 21.77 -10.74 14.71
CA ALA A 85 22.25 -9.76 15.70
C ALA A 85 22.97 -8.57 15.03
N GLU A 86 23.81 -8.83 14.03
CA GLU A 86 24.50 -7.78 13.26
C GLU A 86 23.49 -6.87 12.55
N ASN A 87 22.44 -7.43 11.94
CA ASN A 87 21.38 -6.67 11.29
C ASN A 87 20.55 -5.82 12.26
N GLU A 88 20.55 -6.10 13.57
CA GLU A 88 19.90 -5.23 14.56
C GLU A 88 20.67 -3.95 14.83
N VAL A 89 21.99 -4.01 14.71
CA VAL A 89 22.88 -2.86 14.87
C VAL A 89 23.01 -2.11 13.54
N ASN A 90 23.17 -2.85 12.45
CA ASN A 90 23.41 -2.34 11.11
C ASN A 90 22.26 -2.75 10.18
N ASP A 91 21.24 -1.90 10.09
CA ASP A 91 20.10 -2.17 9.20
C ASP A 91 20.57 -2.43 7.75
N PRO A 92 20.18 -3.56 7.14
CA PRO A 92 20.73 -3.96 5.85
C PRO A 92 20.16 -3.14 4.69
N TRP A 93 18.94 -2.58 4.78
CA TRP A 93 18.35 -1.82 3.68
C TRP A 93 17.18 -0.89 4.02
N VAL A 94 16.37 -1.19 5.04
CA VAL A 94 15.13 -0.47 5.32
C VAL A 94 15.42 1.01 5.54
N GLN A 95 16.38 1.35 6.41
CA GLN A 95 16.76 2.73 6.71
C GLN A 95 17.26 3.48 5.47
N ARG A 96 18.06 2.80 4.63
CA ARG A 96 18.51 3.37 3.36
C ARG A 96 17.33 3.65 2.43
N LEU A 97 16.36 2.72 2.35
CA LEU A 97 15.16 2.92 1.53
C LEU A 97 14.32 4.09 2.05
N LEU A 98 14.07 4.15 3.36
CA LEU A 98 13.29 5.21 3.98
C LEU A 98 13.94 6.58 3.72
N HIS A 99 15.26 6.69 3.89
CA HIS A 99 15.99 7.92 3.58
C HIS A 99 15.91 8.31 2.10
N SER A 100 16.00 7.33 1.19
CA SER A 100 15.86 7.57 -0.25
C SER A 100 14.45 8.05 -0.61
N VAL A 101 13.41 7.46 0.00
CA VAL A 101 12.03 7.91 -0.15
C VAL A 101 11.88 9.33 0.36
N GLU A 102 12.36 9.62 1.57
CA GLU A 102 12.30 10.94 2.18
C GLU A 102 12.88 12.02 1.27
N GLY A 103 14.12 11.82 0.81
CA GLY A 103 14.82 12.78 -0.05
C GLY A 103 14.15 13.01 -1.40
N ASN A 104 13.35 12.05 -1.88
CA ASN A 104 12.64 12.16 -3.16
C ASN A 104 11.19 12.63 -3.02
N VAL A 105 10.56 12.46 -1.85
CA VAL A 105 9.11 12.68 -1.64
C VAL A 105 8.82 13.87 -0.72
N ALA A 106 9.58 14.08 0.35
CA ALA A 106 9.22 15.00 1.43
C ALA A 106 9.05 16.46 0.95
N TRP A 107 9.88 16.91 0.00
CA TRP A 107 9.80 18.27 -0.54
C TRP A 107 8.50 18.56 -1.30
N LEU A 108 7.77 17.55 -1.78
CA LEU A 108 6.49 17.72 -2.46
C LEU A 108 5.36 18.07 -1.48
N GLN A 109 5.52 17.78 -0.19
CA GLN A 109 4.49 18.00 0.81
C GLN A 109 4.05 19.47 0.90
N SER A 110 5.00 20.40 0.84
CA SER A 110 4.72 21.83 0.91
C SER A 110 4.11 22.41 -0.39
N LEU A 111 4.16 21.65 -1.49
CA LEU A 111 3.67 22.06 -2.80
C LEU A 111 2.28 21.51 -3.14
N MET A 112 1.74 20.66 -2.27
CA MET A 112 0.48 19.95 -2.48
C MET A 112 -0.55 20.28 -1.40
N THR A 113 -1.82 20.12 -1.73
CA THR A 113 -2.87 20.00 -0.70
C THR A 113 -2.63 18.72 0.10
N THR A 114 -3.11 18.68 1.35
CA THR A 114 -3.02 17.47 2.19
C THR A 114 -3.61 16.24 1.48
N ASN A 115 -4.77 16.39 0.84
CA ASN A 115 -5.42 15.32 0.09
C ASN A 115 -4.56 14.82 -1.08
N ASN A 116 -3.92 15.73 -1.83
CA ASN A 116 -3.04 15.36 -2.92
C ASN A 116 -1.78 14.64 -2.42
N TYR A 117 -1.16 15.15 -1.35
CA TYR A 117 0.03 14.53 -0.79
C TYR A 117 -0.25 13.14 -0.25
N ASP A 118 -1.34 12.95 0.50
CA ASP A 118 -1.76 11.63 0.98
C ASP A 118 -2.00 10.64 -0.18
N SER A 119 -2.67 11.07 -1.25
CA SER A 119 -2.88 10.23 -2.43
C SER A 119 -1.57 9.87 -3.13
N PHE A 120 -0.65 10.84 -3.23
CA PHE A 120 0.68 10.64 -3.80
C PHE A 120 1.49 9.63 -2.98
N VAL A 121 1.55 9.79 -1.65
CA VAL A 121 2.23 8.86 -0.73
C VAL A 121 1.65 7.45 -0.86
N HIS A 122 0.33 7.30 -0.98
CA HIS A 122 -0.29 5.99 -1.19
C HIS A 122 0.12 5.33 -2.50
N LEU A 123 0.25 6.08 -3.59
CA LEU A 123 0.75 5.54 -4.87
C LEU A 123 2.25 5.17 -4.80
N VAL A 124 3.05 5.93 -4.05
CA VAL A 124 4.44 5.57 -3.75
C VAL A 124 4.47 4.23 -3.01
N ILE A 125 3.70 4.10 -1.93
CA ILE A 125 3.61 2.86 -1.14
C ILE A 125 3.21 1.68 -2.05
N ASP A 126 2.18 1.83 -2.89
CA ASP A 126 1.74 0.79 -3.83
C ASP A 126 2.87 0.28 -4.72
N PHE A 127 3.71 1.19 -5.24
CA PHE A 127 4.87 0.82 -6.04
C PHE A 127 5.91 0.05 -5.22
N LEU A 128 6.24 0.54 -4.03
CA LEU A 128 7.24 -0.06 -3.15
C LEU A 128 6.82 -1.46 -2.71
N VAL A 129 5.61 -1.61 -2.16
CA VAL A 129 5.13 -2.91 -1.64
C VAL A 129 5.01 -3.93 -2.75
N LYS A 130 4.55 -3.55 -3.94
CA LYS A 130 4.48 -4.45 -5.10
C LYS A 130 5.87 -4.95 -5.52
N ARG A 131 6.88 -4.06 -5.53
CA ARG A 131 8.26 -4.45 -5.88
C ARG A 131 8.88 -5.32 -4.79
N LEU A 132 8.71 -4.95 -3.52
CA LEU A 132 9.22 -5.71 -2.38
C LEU A 132 8.58 -7.10 -2.31
N GLU A 133 7.26 -7.22 -2.49
CA GLU A 133 6.57 -8.51 -2.53
C GLU A 133 7.17 -9.41 -3.63
N ALA A 134 7.35 -8.88 -4.84
CA ALA A 134 7.97 -9.61 -5.93
C ALA A 134 9.40 -10.08 -5.61
N ILE A 135 10.18 -9.26 -4.90
CA ILE A 135 11.54 -9.60 -4.45
C ILE A 135 11.50 -10.70 -3.37
N MET A 136 10.65 -10.55 -2.34
CA MET A 136 10.55 -11.51 -1.24
C MET A 136 10.09 -12.88 -1.73
N LEU A 137 9.21 -12.94 -2.73
CA LEU A 137 8.77 -14.19 -3.35
C LEU A 137 9.85 -14.94 -4.14
N GLN A 138 11.04 -14.35 -4.35
CA GLN A 138 12.21 -15.00 -4.97
C GLN A 138 13.27 -15.41 -3.94
N LYS A 139 13.06 -15.12 -2.65
CA LYS A 139 14.04 -15.38 -1.60
C LYS A 139 13.79 -16.70 -0.88
N ARG A 140 14.78 -17.10 -0.11
CA ARG A 140 14.71 -18.18 0.88
C ARG A 140 14.84 -17.59 2.28
N PHE A 141 14.20 -18.23 3.25
CA PHE A 141 14.11 -17.74 4.62
C PHE A 141 14.47 -18.84 5.62
N SER A 142 15.28 -18.50 6.62
CA SER A 142 15.31 -19.20 7.91
C SER A 142 14.21 -18.66 8.85
N GLN A 143 14.01 -19.26 10.03
CA GLN A 143 13.11 -18.70 11.05
C GLN A 143 13.53 -17.27 11.44
N LEU A 144 14.83 -17.02 11.63
CA LEU A 144 15.37 -15.68 11.92
C LEU A 144 15.17 -14.71 10.75
N GLY A 145 15.22 -15.21 9.52
CA GLY A 145 14.80 -14.45 8.34
C GLY A 145 13.34 -14.03 8.38
N GLY A 146 12.43 -14.92 8.81
CA GLY A 146 11.03 -14.57 9.03
C GLY A 146 10.87 -13.43 10.03
N LEU A 147 11.60 -13.49 11.15
CA LEU A 147 11.59 -12.43 12.18
C LEU A 147 12.16 -11.11 11.66
N GLN A 148 13.25 -11.17 10.89
CA GLN A 148 13.83 -10.00 10.25
C GLN A 148 12.82 -9.34 9.30
N LEU A 149 12.13 -10.11 8.45
CA LEU A 149 11.14 -9.55 7.52
C LEU A 149 9.97 -8.89 8.26
N ASP A 150 9.48 -9.51 9.34
CA ASP A 150 8.43 -8.92 10.17
C ASP A 150 8.87 -7.56 10.74
N ARG A 151 10.10 -7.48 11.26
CA ARG A 151 10.69 -6.24 11.72
C ARG A 151 10.80 -5.19 10.61
N ASP A 152 11.27 -5.58 9.43
CA ASP A 152 11.41 -4.71 8.28
C ASP A 152 10.04 -4.13 7.85
N VAL A 153 9.03 -4.99 7.73
CA VAL A 153 7.66 -4.59 7.37
C VAL A 153 7.08 -3.65 8.43
N ARG A 154 7.29 -3.92 9.72
CA ARG A 154 6.85 -3.02 10.79
C ARG A 154 7.52 -1.66 10.73
N ALA A 155 8.82 -1.60 10.43
CA ALA A 155 9.55 -0.35 10.27
C ALA A 155 9.01 0.46 9.08
N LEU A 156 8.75 -0.18 7.93
CA LEU A 156 8.11 0.46 6.78
C LEU A 156 6.72 1.01 7.12
N VAL A 157 5.86 0.19 7.73
CA VAL A 157 4.50 0.60 8.12
C VAL A 157 4.55 1.79 9.07
N SER A 158 5.43 1.75 10.07
CA SER A 158 5.61 2.84 11.05
C SER A 158 6.00 4.15 10.36
N TYR A 159 7.01 4.11 9.50
CA TYR A 159 7.50 5.29 8.78
C TYR A 159 6.42 5.89 7.87
N PHE A 160 5.80 5.07 7.03
CA PHE A 160 4.77 5.55 6.10
C PHE A 160 3.50 6.02 6.80
N SER A 161 3.16 5.46 7.97
CA SER A 161 2.06 5.98 8.79
C SER A 161 2.33 7.41 9.29
N GLY A 162 3.60 7.79 9.45
CA GLY A 162 3.99 9.17 9.81
C GLY A 162 3.97 10.15 8.63
N MET A 163 4.01 9.66 7.39
CA MET A 163 4.04 10.49 6.18
C MET A 163 2.66 10.93 5.69
N THR A 164 1.57 10.29 6.13
CA THR A 164 0.23 10.56 5.63
C THR A 164 -0.80 10.56 6.75
N GLN A 165 -1.90 11.30 6.59
CA GLN A 165 -3.03 11.27 7.51
C GLN A 165 -3.94 10.05 7.31
N ARG A 166 -3.79 9.33 6.19
CA ARG A 166 -4.59 8.15 5.87
C ARG A 166 -3.91 6.87 6.35
N THR A 167 -4.71 5.86 6.67
CA THR A 167 -4.19 4.58 7.13
C THR A 167 -3.46 3.85 6.00
N VAL A 168 -2.23 3.40 6.27
CA VAL A 168 -1.42 2.64 5.30
C VAL A 168 -1.45 1.13 5.50
N ARG A 169 -2.00 0.64 6.62
CA ARG A 169 -1.97 -0.79 7.01
C ARG A 169 -2.45 -1.74 5.91
N ASP A 170 -3.57 -1.42 5.24
CA ASP A 170 -4.10 -2.25 4.15
C ASP A 170 -3.13 -2.39 2.96
N LYS A 171 -2.30 -1.38 2.70
CA LYS A 171 -1.30 -1.41 1.62
C LYS A 171 -0.19 -2.43 1.89
N PHE A 172 0.15 -2.64 3.15
CA PHE A 172 1.18 -3.59 3.58
C PHE A 172 0.63 -4.98 3.92
N ALA A 173 -0.70 -5.18 3.89
CA ALA A 173 -1.36 -6.37 4.41
C ALA A 173 -0.80 -7.68 3.83
N ARG A 174 -0.47 -7.72 2.53
CA ARG A 174 0.13 -8.91 1.89
C ARG A 174 1.52 -9.21 2.41
N LEU A 175 2.39 -8.19 2.54
CA LEU A 175 3.73 -8.35 3.13
C LEU A 175 3.66 -8.75 4.61
N THR A 176 2.75 -8.15 5.38
CA THR A 176 2.51 -8.54 6.78
C THR A 176 2.04 -9.99 6.89
N GLN A 177 1.10 -10.41 6.04
CA GLN A 177 0.64 -11.80 5.96
C GLN A 177 1.76 -12.77 5.59
N MET A 178 2.62 -12.39 4.64
CA MET A 178 3.81 -13.17 4.32
C MET A 178 4.74 -13.31 5.53
N ALA A 179 5.01 -12.21 6.23
CA ALA A 179 5.83 -12.23 7.43
C ALA A 179 5.22 -13.11 8.54
N THR A 180 3.90 -13.08 8.74
CA THR A 180 3.21 -14.00 9.67
C THR A 180 3.46 -15.45 9.31
N ILE A 181 3.28 -15.83 8.04
CA ILE A 181 3.51 -17.21 7.56
C ILE A 181 4.98 -17.63 7.76
N LEU A 182 5.91 -16.73 7.44
CA LEU A 182 7.35 -17.02 7.53
C LEU A 182 7.85 -17.11 8.98
N ASN A 183 7.07 -16.65 9.96
CA ASN A 183 7.36 -16.75 11.39
C ASN A 183 6.76 -17.98 12.09
N LEU A 184 5.98 -18.80 11.38
CA LEU A 184 5.45 -20.04 11.96
C LEU A 184 6.61 -20.97 12.35
N GLU A 185 6.47 -21.69 13.46
CA GLU A 185 7.45 -22.71 13.85
C GLU A 185 7.21 -24.00 13.07
N LYS A 186 5.96 -24.27 12.68
CA LYS A 186 5.56 -25.46 11.94
C LYS A 186 4.56 -25.14 10.84
N VAL A 187 4.63 -25.91 9.75
CA VAL A 187 3.71 -25.80 8.60
C VAL A 187 2.23 -25.88 9.01
N SER A 188 1.88 -26.71 10.01
CA SER A 188 0.49 -26.90 10.45
C SER A 188 -0.11 -25.71 11.19
N GLU A 189 0.71 -24.83 11.78
CA GLU A 189 0.22 -23.67 12.55
C GLU A 189 -0.54 -22.66 11.70
N ILE A 190 -0.36 -22.69 10.37
CA ILE A 190 -1.17 -21.87 9.47
C ILE A 190 -2.68 -22.14 9.63
N LEU A 191 -3.06 -23.35 10.03
CA LEU A 191 -4.46 -23.74 10.23
C LEU A 191 -5.09 -23.04 11.44
N ASP A 192 -4.28 -22.55 12.38
CA ASP A 192 -4.74 -21.76 13.53
C ASP A 192 -5.11 -20.33 13.12
N PHE A 193 -4.70 -19.90 11.93
CA PHE A 193 -4.96 -18.57 11.38
C PHE A 193 -5.81 -18.61 10.11
N TRP A 194 -6.21 -19.77 9.62
CA TRP A 194 -6.84 -19.91 8.29
C TRP A 194 -8.31 -20.36 8.37
N GLY A 195 -9.11 -19.98 7.37
CA GLY A 195 -10.52 -20.35 7.27
C GLY A 195 -11.33 -19.83 8.46
N GLU A 196 -12.10 -20.71 9.12
CA GLU A 196 -12.92 -20.36 10.28
C GLU A 196 -12.08 -19.89 11.48
N ASN A 197 -10.79 -20.25 11.52
CA ASN A 197 -9.87 -19.87 12.59
C ASN A 197 -9.17 -18.52 12.34
N SER A 198 -9.45 -17.81 11.24
CA SER A 198 -8.77 -16.54 10.94
C SER A 198 -9.07 -15.42 11.93
N GLY A 199 -10.10 -15.57 12.76
CA GLY A 199 -10.54 -14.57 13.71
C GLY A 199 -10.78 -13.22 12.99
N PRO A 200 -10.22 -12.10 13.47
CA PRO A 200 -10.41 -10.79 12.84
C PRO A 200 -9.59 -10.59 11.56
N MET A 201 -8.66 -11.51 11.24
CA MET A 201 -7.74 -11.36 10.12
C MET A 201 -8.42 -11.67 8.79
N THR A 202 -8.49 -10.68 7.91
CA THR A 202 -8.95 -10.89 6.53
C THR A 202 -7.75 -11.22 5.63
N TRP A 203 -7.64 -12.47 5.21
CA TRP A 203 -6.58 -12.90 4.29
C TRP A 203 -6.70 -12.23 2.92
N ARG A 204 -5.57 -11.72 2.43
CA ARG A 204 -5.37 -11.14 1.08
C ARG A 204 -4.57 -12.07 0.17
N LEU A 205 -4.02 -13.14 0.73
CA LEU A 205 -3.34 -14.22 0.01
C LEU A 205 -4.34 -15.33 -0.31
N THR A 206 -4.25 -15.88 -1.51
CA THR A 206 -4.98 -17.09 -1.90
C THR A 206 -4.35 -18.35 -1.29
N PRO A 207 -5.04 -19.50 -1.22
CA PRO A 207 -4.46 -20.76 -0.76
C PRO A 207 -3.15 -21.13 -1.49
N GLY A 208 -3.08 -20.89 -2.80
CA GLY A 208 -1.89 -21.15 -3.60
C GLY A 208 -0.72 -20.22 -3.23
N GLU A 209 -1.00 -18.95 -2.95
CA GLU A 209 0.00 -18.00 -2.48
C GLU A 209 0.49 -18.35 -1.08
N VAL A 210 -0.38 -18.78 -0.16
CA VAL A 210 0.03 -19.25 1.17
C VAL A 210 1.00 -20.43 1.07
N ARG A 211 0.68 -21.44 0.25
CA ARG A 211 1.61 -22.57 0.01
C ARG A 211 2.93 -22.12 -0.59
N ARG A 212 2.89 -21.15 -1.52
CA ARG A 212 4.09 -20.58 -2.12
C ARG A 212 4.97 -19.90 -1.06
N VAL A 213 4.37 -19.11 -0.17
CA VAL A 213 5.08 -18.40 0.91
C VAL A 213 5.66 -19.38 1.94
N LEU A 214 4.88 -20.40 2.36
CA LEU A 214 5.38 -21.50 3.20
C LEU A 214 6.59 -22.18 2.56
N GLY A 215 6.57 -22.38 1.24
CA GLY A 215 7.67 -22.99 0.49
C GLY A 215 8.94 -22.12 0.38
N LEU A 216 8.92 -20.87 0.86
CA LEU A 216 10.12 -20.04 0.94
C LEU A 216 10.98 -20.37 2.18
N ARG A 217 10.39 -21.00 3.20
CA ARG A 217 11.10 -21.49 4.39
C ARG A 217 11.92 -22.73 4.06
N VAL A 218 13.22 -22.67 4.34
CA VAL A 218 14.18 -23.72 3.94
C VAL A 218 14.02 -25.02 4.73
N ASP A 219 13.44 -24.93 5.93
CA ASP A 219 13.22 -26.05 6.86
C ASP A 219 11.83 -26.68 6.71
N PHE A 220 10.91 -26.06 5.96
CA PHE A 220 9.56 -26.58 5.74
C PHE A 220 9.54 -27.60 4.59
N LYS A 221 9.09 -28.82 4.90
CA LYS A 221 9.04 -29.92 3.94
C LYS A 221 7.92 -29.70 2.89
N PRO A 222 8.20 -29.82 1.59
CA PRO A 222 7.20 -29.66 0.53
C PRO A 222 5.99 -30.58 0.69
N GLU A 223 6.18 -31.80 1.19
CA GLU A 223 5.11 -32.78 1.39
C GLU A 223 4.14 -32.33 2.48
N ALA A 224 4.65 -31.73 3.55
CA ALA A 224 3.84 -31.19 4.63
C ALA A 224 3.00 -30.00 4.13
N ILE A 225 3.59 -29.13 3.30
CA ILE A 225 2.88 -28.00 2.69
C ILE A 225 1.79 -28.49 1.73
N ALA A 226 2.08 -29.52 0.93
CA ALA A 226 1.10 -30.10 0.01
C ALA A 226 -0.09 -30.77 0.74
N ALA A 227 0.16 -31.37 1.91
CA ALA A 227 -0.86 -32.04 2.72
C ALA A 227 -1.85 -31.09 3.42
N LEU A 228 -1.55 -29.78 3.50
CA LEU A 228 -2.46 -28.80 4.13
C LEU A 228 -3.81 -28.74 3.42
N LYS A 229 -4.87 -28.51 4.20
CA LYS A 229 -6.23 -28.25 3.70
C LYS A 229 -6.55 -26.77 3.98
N LEU A 230 -6.26 -25.94 2.99
CA LEU A 230 -6.49 -24.48 2.96
C LEU A 230 -7.70 -24.18 2.08
#